data_AF-A0A4R3K9K9-F1
#
_entry.id   AF-A0A4R3K9K9-F1
#
_cell.length_a   1.000
_cell.length_b   1.000
_cell.length_c   1.000
_cell.angle_alpha   90.00
_cell.angle_beta   90.00
_cell.angle_gamma   90.00
#
_symmetry.space_group_name_H-M   'P 1'
#
loop_
_entity.id
_entity.type
_entity.pdbx_description
1 polymer ?
#
loop_
_entity_poly.entity_id
_entity_poly.type
_entity_poly.pdbx_seq_one_letter_code
_entity_poly.pdbx_strand_id
1 'polypeptide(L)'
;MLDTIKNKASLACQVRMNIRCKKDMPYQTLVKILRNELPYCKEQHQRYMLGFFEECYPSLMKKFMKEQSISRASIINLFNLMPNQGEKYNFERALRNGEF
;
A
#
# COMPACT_ATOMS: atom_id res chain seq x y z
N MET A 1 -7.89 28.11 1.91
CA MET A 1 -7.53 27.04 0.94
C MET A 1 -6.06 26.64 1.12
N LEU A 2 -5.71 25.93 2.19
CA LEU A 2 -4.32 25.51 2.47
C LEU A 2 -4.22 24.08 3.08
N ASP A 3 -5.24 23.23 2.89
CA ASP A 3 -5.20 21.83 3.37
C ASP A 3 -4.82 20.82 2.27
N THR A 4 -4.65 21.25 1.03
CA THR A 4 -4.33 20.39 -0.13
C THR A 4 -2.91 19.80 -0.11
N ILE A 5 -2.11 20.13 0.91
CA ILE A 5 -0.73 19.64 1.10
C ILE A 5 -0.68 18.49 2.13
N LYS A 6 -1.78 18.13 2.78
CA LYS A 6 -1.83 16.96 3.65
C LYS A 6 -2.09 15.72 2.78
N ASN A 7 -1.21 14.71 2.86
CA ASN A 7 -1.36 13.38 2.24
C ASN A 7 -0.84 13.19 0.79
N LYS A 8 0.24 13.87 0.40
CA LYS A 8 0.84 13.74 -0.95
C LYS A 8 1.29 12.30 -1.25
N ALA A 9 1.95 11.64 -0.30
CA ALA A 9 2.39 10.26 -0.49
C ALA A 9 1.19 9.32 -0.59
N SER A 10 0.15 9.57 0.20
CA SER A 10 -1.09 8.77 0.18
C SER A 10 -1.85 8.88 -1.14
N LEU A 11 -1.94 10.08 -1.73
CA LEU A 11 -2.51 10.26 -3.07
C LEU A 11 -1.64 9.60 -4.14
N ALA A 12 -0.32 9.68 -4.04
CA ALA A 12 0.57 8.99 -4.97
C ALA A 12 0.45 7.45 -4.86
N CYS A 13 0.35 6.92 -3.65
CA CYS A 13 0.05 5.50 -3.41
C CYS A 13 -1.31 5.11 -4.01
N GLN A 14 -2.34 5.97 -3.88
CA GLN A 14 -3.63 5.73 -4.51
C GLN A 14 -3.51 5.58 -6.01
N VAL A 15 -2.87 6.54 -6.70
CA VAL A 15 -2.72 6.46 -8.16
C VAL A 15 -1.99 5.18 -8.57
N ARG A 16 -0.89 4.86 -7.89
CA ARG A 16 -0.08 3.66 -8.19
C ARG A 16 -0.81 2.36 -7.94
N MET A 17 -1.48 2.22 -6.80
CA MET A 17 -2.22 0.99 -6.48
C MET A 17 -3.43 0.75 -7.40
N ASN A 18 -3.94 1.81 -8.04
CA ASN A 18 -5.09 1.73 -8.95
C ASN A 18 -4.71 1.62 -10.43
N ILE A 19 -3.43 1.69 -10.81
CA ILE A 19 -3.00 1.87 -12.23
C ILE A 19 -3.53 0.79 -13.19
N ARG A 20 -3.83 -0.42 -12.71
CA ARG A 20 -4.38 -1.54 -13.49
C ARG A 20 -5.86 -1.87 -13.16
N CYS A 21 -6.54 -0.99 -12.42
CA CYS A 21 -7.91 -1.21 -11.94
C CYS A 21 -8.91 -0.35 -12.73
N LYS A 22 -10.09 -0.91 -13.04
CA LYS A 22 -11.16 -0.18 -13.76
C LYS A 22 -11.86 0.87 -12.89
N LYS A 23 -11.86 0.66 -11.57
CA LYS A 23 -12.44 1.56 -10.58
C LYS A 23 -11.36 1.90 -9.57
N ASP A 24 -11.34 3.15 -9.13
CA ASP A 24 -10.41 3.58 -8.12
C ASP A 24 -10.89 3.19 -6.72
N MET A 25 -10.01 2.54 -5.97
CA MET A 25 -10.13 2.40 -4.53
C MET A 25 -9.42 3.59 -3.87
N PRO A 26 -10.07 4.31 -2.94
CA PRO A 26 -9.43 5.41 -2.22
C PRO A 26 -8.34 4.90 -1.27
N TYR A 27 -7.26 5.65 -1.04
CA TYR A 27 -6.19 5.23 -0.12
C TYR A 27 -6.70 5.03 1.31
N GLN A 28 -7.78 5.72 1.70
CA GLN A 28 -8.40 5.56 3.01
C GLN A 28 -8.87 4.13 3.24
N THR A 29 -9.27 3.39 2.20
CA THR A 29 -9.59 1.96 2.30
C THR A 29 -8.35 1.14 2.63
N LEU A 30 -7.22 1.41 1.98
CA LEU A 30 -5.94 0.77 2.32
C LEU A 30 -5.52 1.08 3.77
N VAL A 31 -5.69 2.33 4.22
CA VAL A 31 -5.39 2.73 5.61
C VAL A 31 -6.26 1.95 6.60
N LYS A 32 -7.57 1.82 6.35
CA LYS A 32 -8.48 1.02 7.18
C LYS A 32 -8.06 -0.45 7.24
N ILE A 33 -7.62 -1.03 6.12
CA ILE A 33 -7.09 -2.40 6.08
C ILE A 33 -5.83 -2.53 6.93
N LEU A 34 -4.87 -1.61 6.78
CA LEU A 34 -3.60 -1.62 7.51
C LEU A 34 -3.76 -1.38 9.02
N ARG A 35 -4.85 -0.74 9.45
CA ARG A 35 -5.23 -0.55 10.85
C ARG A 35 -6.12 -1.66 11.41
N ASN A 36 -6.44 -2.68 10.60
CA ASN A 36 -7.41 -3.74 10.94
C ASN A 36 -8.84 -3.20 11.24
N GLU A 37 -9.19 -2.01 10.76
CA GLU A 37 -10.54 -1.44 10.85
C GLU A 37 -11.46 -2.00 9.75
N LEU A 38 -10.88 -2.50 8.66
CA LEU A 38 -11.56 -3.19 7.57
C LEU A 38 -10.80 -4.48 7.26
N PRO A 39 -11.43 -5.67 7.35
CA PRO A 39 -10.75 -6.92 7.01
C PRO A 39 -10.32 -6.94 5.54
N TYR A 40 -9.14 -7.51 5.28
CA TYR A 40 -8.69 -7.79 3.92
C TYR A 40 -9.59 -8.86 3.28
N CYS A 41 -10.23 -8.53 2.15
CA CYS A 41 -10.98 -9.45 1.31
C CYS A 41 -10.23 -9.66 -0.01
N LYS A 42 -9.87 -10.91 -0.31
CA LYS A 42 -9.09 -11.24 -1.52
C LYS A 42 -9.78 -10.79 -2.80
N GLU A 43 -11.06 -11.12 -2.97
CA GLU A 43 -11.83 -10.82 -4.19
C GLU A 43 -11.94 -9.31 -4.46
N GLN A 44 -12.01 -8.50 -3.41
CA GLN A 44 -12.20 -7.06 -3.53
C GLN A 44 -10.88 -6.29 -3.57
N HIS A 45 -9.87 -6.72 -2.80
CA HIS A 45 -8.71 -5.89 -2.50
C HIS A 45 -7.42 -6.36 -3.19
N GLN A 46 -7.31 -7.64 -3.59
CA GLN A 46 -6.04 -8.23 -4.01
C GLN A 46 -5.35 -7.43 -5.12
N ARG A 47 -6.06 -7.05 -6.18
CA ARG A 47 -5.46 -6.31 -7.32
C ARG A 47 -4.87 -4.97 -6.90
N TYR A 48 -5.55 -4.24 -6.02
CA TYR A 48 -5.05 -2.98 -5.48
C TYR A 48 -3.82 -3.20 -4.59
N MET A 49 -3.84 -4.23 -3.74
CA MET A 49 -2.68 -4.52 -2.88
C MET A 49 -1.45 -4.92 -3.71
N LEU A 50 -1.63 -5.70 -4.78
CA LEU A 50 -0.55 -6.02 -5.71
C LEU A 50 0.01 -4.75 -6.33
N GLY A 51 -0.85 -3.87 -6.85
CA GLY A 51 -0.41 -2.57 -7.37
C GLY A 51 0.32 -1.73 -6.31
N PHE A 52 -0.12 -1.75 -5.06
CA PHE A 52 0.59 -1.06 -3.97
C PHE A 52 2.01 -1.59 -3.78
N PHE A 53 2.20 -2.92 -3.70
CA PHE A 53 3.52 -3.51 -3.46
C PHE A 53 4.44 -3.55 -4.70
N GLU A 54 3.87 -3.61 -5.90
CA GLU A 54 4.61 -3.64 -7.16
C GLU A 54 5.05 -2.22 -7.57
N GLU A 55 4.15 -1.24 -7.44
CA GLU A 55 4.31 0.08 -8.06
C GLU A 55 4.74 1.17 -7.07
N CYS A 56 4.54 0.98 -5.76
CA CYS A 56 5.03 1.92 -4.75
C CYS A 56 6.44 1.54 -4.30
N TYR A 57 7.42 2.37 -4.63
CA TYR A 57 8.79 2.17 -4.20
C TYR A 57 8.94 2.38 -2.67
N PRO A 58 9.94 1.73 -2.01
CA PRO A 58 10.07 1.74 -0.55
C PRO A 58 10.04 3.12 0.11
N SER A 59 10.71 4.12 -0.48
CA SER A 59 10.73 5.47 0.09
C SER A 59 9.38 6.20 -0.02
N LEU A 60 8.53 5.87 -0.99
CA LEU A 60 7.14 6.35 -1.03
C LEU A 60 6.31 5.70 0.07
N MET A 61 6.43 4.39 0.24
CA MET A 61 5.74 3.65 1.29
C MET A 61 6.11 4.19 2.69
N LYS A 62 7.39 4.50 2.94
CA LYS A 62 7.85 5.12 4.19
C LYS A 62 7.21 6.49 4.44
N LYS A 63 7.05 7.31 3.39
CA LYS A 63 6.35 8.60 3.50
C LYS A 63 4.86 8.41 3.78
N PHE A 64 4.21 7.48 3.08
CA PHE A 64 2.81 7.11 3.34
C PHE A 64 2.60 6.63 4.80
N MET A 65 3.51 5.78 5.30
CA MET A 65 3.48 5.32 6.68
C MET A 65 3.56 6.48 7.67
N LYS A 66 4.45 7.45 7.42
CA LYS A 66 4.56 8.66 8.25
C LYS A 66 3.29 9.52 8.19
N GLU A 67 2.74 9.74 6.99
CA GLU A 67 1.51 10.54 6.81
C GLU A 67 0.31 9.93 7.52
N GLN A 68 0.17 8.61 7.48
CA GLN A 68 -1.01 7.89 7.98
C GLN A 68 -0.80 7.25 9.35
N SER A 69 0.35 7.49 9.99
CA SER A 69 0.76 6.85 11.25
C SER A 69 0.65 5.32 11.21
N ILE A 70 1.06 4.71 10.10
CA ILE A 70 1.04 3.26 9.88
C ILE A 70 2.39 2.64 10.26
N SER A 71 2.35 1.56 11.03
CA SER A 71 3.55 0.83 11.43
C SER A 71 4.14 -0.01 10.29
N ARG A 72 5.45 -0.27 10.35
CA ARG A 72 6.11 -1.23 9.44
C ARG A 72 5.47 -2.62 9.53
N ALA A 73 5.12 -3.05 10.74
CA ALA A 73 4.47 -4.33 10.99
C ALA A 73 3.12 -4.46 10.25
N SER A 74 2.31 -3.40 10.21
CA SER A 74 1.04 -3.39 9.47
C SER A 74 1.24 -3.68 7.97
N ILE A 75 2.26 -3.07 7.35
CA ILE A 75 2.58 -3.29 5.94
C ILE A 75 3.03 -4.75 5.70
N ILE A 76 3.91 -5.26 6.56
CA ILE A 76 4.44 -6.63 6.45
C ILE A 76 3.32 -7.65 6.68
N ASN A 77 2.44 -7.43 7.66
CA ASN A 77 1.31 -8.33 7.93
C ASN A 77 0.39 -8.43 6.71
N LEU A 78 0.03 -7.30 6.09
CA LEU A 78 -0.78 -7.29 4.88
C LEU A 78 -0.06 -8.01 3.71
N PHE A 79 1.24 -7.77 3.54
CA PHE A 79 2.05 -8.45 2.54
C PHE A 79 2.04 -9.98 2.71
N ASN A 80 2.12 -10.45 3.96
CA ASN A 80 2.12 -11.87 4.30
C ASN A 80 0.75 -12.55 4.10
N LEU A 81 -0.35 -11.79 4.18
CA LEU A 81 -1.70 -12.30 3.89
C LEU A 81 -1.94 -12.51 2.39
N MET A 82 -1.15 -11.87 1.52
CA MET A 82 -1.34 -11.96 0.09
C MET A 82 -0.75 -13.25 -0.50
N PRO A 83 -1.40 -13.84 -1.51
CA PRO A 83 -0.88 -15.04 -2.19
C PRO A 83 0.50 -14.76 -2.78
N ASN A 84 1.34 -15.80 -2.86
CA ASN A 84 2.66 -15.66 -3.45
C ASN A 84 2.53 -15.51 -4.98
N GLN A 85 2.93 -14.35 -5.52
CA GLN A 85 2.77 -13.97 -6.93
C GLN A 85 3.95 -13.07 -7.36
N GLY A 86 4.24 -12.99 -8.66
CA GLY A 86 5.44 -12.31 -9.18
C GLY A 86 5.51 -10.83 -8.83
N GLU A 87 4.37 -10.17 -8.70
CA GLU A 87 4.20 -8.76 -8.35
C GLU A 87 4.69 -8.44 -6.92
N LYS A 88 4.93 -9.45 -6.08
CA LYS A 88 5.53 -9.30 -4.74
C LYS A 88 7.05 -9.19 -4.77
N TYR A 89 7.70 -9.53 -5.89
CA TYR A 89 9.16 -9.69 -6.00
C TYR A 89 9.94 -8.43 -5.57
N ASN A 90 9.53 -7.24 -6.03
CA ASN A 90 10.24 -6.00 -5.75
C ASN A 90 10.24 -5.67 -4.24
N PHE A 91 9.09 -5.81 -3.60
CA PHE A 91 8.97 -5.56 -2.16
C PHE A 91 9.67 -6.63 -1.34
N GLU A 92 9.59 -7.90 -1.74
CA GLU A 92 10.32 -8.99 -1.09
C GLU A 92 11.84 -8.77 -1.14
N ARG A 93 12.36 -8.36 -2.29
CA ARG A 93 13.78 -8.00 -2.44
C ARG A 93 14.16 -6.82 -1.53
N ALA A 94 13.33 -5.78 -1.49
CA ALA A 94 13.56 -4.62 -0.63
C ALA A 94 13.59 -4.98 0.87
N LEU A 95 12.75 -5.93 1.30
CA LEU A 95 12.77 -6.47 2.67
C LEU A 95 14.08 -7.23 2.96
N ARG A 96 14.52 -8.10 2.05
CA ARG A 96 15.75 -8.90 2.21
C ARG A 96 17.02 -8.03 2.25
N ASN A 97 17.04 -6.96 1.46
CA ASN A 97 18.19 -6.06 1.35
C ASN A 97 18.22 -4.93 2.40
N GLY A 98 17.22 -4.85 3.29
CA GLY A 98 17.11 -3.78 4.29
C GLY A 98 16.73 -2.41 3.72
N GLU A 99 16.28 -2.35 2.46
CA GLU A 99 15.81 -1.11 1.82
C GLU A 99 14.45 -0.66 2.37
N PHE A 100 13.67 -1.60 2.91
CA PHE A 100 12.37 -1.35 3.55
C PHE A 100 12.39 -1.49 5.08
#